data_AF-A0A7C4HP40-F1
#
_entry.id   AF-A0A7C4HP40-F1
#
_cell.length_a   1.000
_cell.length_b   1.000
_cell.length_c   1.000
_cell.angle_alpha   90.00
_cell.angle_beta   90.00
_cell.angle_gamma   90.00
#
_symmetry.space_group_name_H-M   'P 1'
#
loop_
_entity.id
_entity.type
_entity.pdbx_description
1 polymer ?
#
loop_
_entity_poly.entity_id
_entity_poly.type
_entity_poly.pdbx_seq_one_letter_code
_entity_poly.pdbx_strand_id
1 'polypeptide(L)'
;MEAWLEFARGPLFRIAFFLMALGLLRHLVLTLYNVWRGMRRAGDKNLPWKTIFINTMKWLFPFKNLNNRLWYSITSVLFHVGLILTPIFLMAHIALWERVLGFGWPGLGRSAADALTLLTVVTGIMLIIGRAASRESRALSRFQDYALPPLLLVPF
;
A
#
# COMPACT_ATOMS: atom_id res chain seq x y z
N MET A 1 -15.01 -26.94 -10.97
CA MET A 1 -14.40 -25.59 -10.89
C MET A 1 -15.22 -24.67 -10.00
N GLU A 2 -16.56 -24.71 -10.06
CA GLU A 2 -17.46 -23.91 -9.20
C GLU A 2 -17.13 -24.00 -7.70
N ALA A 3 -16.89 -25.19 -7.15
CA ALA A 3 -16.55 -25.35 -5.73
C ALA A 3 -15.30 -24.55 -5.31
N TRP A 4 -14.29 -24.46 -6.18
CA TRP A 4 -13.08 -23.66 -5.91
C TRP A 4 -13.36 -22.16 -5.95
N LEU A 5 -14.26 -21.71 -6.85
CA LEU A 5 -14.67 -20.30 -6.95
C LEU A 5 -15.52 -19.88 -5.76
N GLU A 6 -16.45 -20.73 -5.31
CA GLU A 6 -17.27 -20.48 -4.12
C GLU A 6 -16.41 -20.45 -2.85
N PHE A 7 -15.44 -21.37 -2.74
CA PHE A 7 -14.48 -21.35 -1.63
C PHE A 7 -13.64 -20.06 -1.60
N ALA A 8 -13.13 -19.63 -2.76
CA ALA A 8 -12.32 -18.42 -2.88
C ALA A 8 -13.13 -17.15 -2.55
N ARG A 9 -14.35 -17.03 -3.10
CA ARG A 9 -15.22 -15.86 -2.91
C ARG A 9 -15.88 -15.80 -1.53
N GLY A 10 -16.06 -16.94 -0.87
CA GLY A 10 -16.72 -17.03 0.43
C GLY A 10 -15.73 -17.21 1.59
N PRO A 11 -15.49 -18.45 2.05
CA PRO A 11 -14.67 -18.73 3.23
C PRO A 11 -13.27 -18.11 3.20
N LEU A 12 -12.53 -18.26 2.10
CA LEU A 12 -11.15 -17.78 2.01
C LEU A 12 -11.08 -16.25 2.07
N PHE A 13 -11.96 -15.56 1.34
CA PHE A 13 -12.07 -14.11 1.38
C PHE A 13 -12.35 -13.60 2.80
N ARG A 14 -13.30 -14.23 3.51
CA ARG A 14 -13.63 -13.86 4.90
C ARG A 14 -12.44 -14.02 5.82
N ILE A 15 -11.73 -15.16 5.74
CA ILE A 15 -10.53 -15.42 6.56
C ILE A 15 -9.45 -14.37 6.26
N ALA A 16 -9.16 -14.12 4.98
CA ALA A 16 -8.17 -13.11 4.58
C ALA A 16 -8.54 -11.71 5.11
N PHE A 17 -9.81 -11.33 5.00
CA PHE A 17 -10.32 -10.06 5.51
C PHE A 17 -10.20 -9.96 7.04
N PHE A 18 -10.57 -11.01 7.78
CA PHE A 18 -10.42 -11.04 9.24
C PHE A 18 -8.96 -10.96 9.67
N LEU A 19 -8.06 -11.70 9.01
CA LEU A 19 -6.62 -11.64 9.31
C LEU A 19 -6.04 -10.25 9.05
N MET A 20 -6.43 -9.61 7.94
CA MET A 20 -6.06 -8.23 7.65
C MET A 20 -6.58 -7.28 8.74
N ALA A 21 -7.87 -7.35 9.09
CA ALA A 21 -8.50 -6.46 10.06
C ALA A 21 -7.90 -6.61 11.47
N LEU A 22 -7.75 -7.85 11.96
CA LEU A 22 -7.14 -8.13 13.26
C LEU A 22 -5.64 -7.77 13.28
N GLY A 23 -4.92 -8.01 12.19
CA GLY A 23 -3.52 -7.62 12.03
C GLY A 23 -3.34 -6.10 12.13
N LEU A 24 -4.16 -5.33 11.44
CA LEU A 24 -4.18 -3.86 11.50
C LEU A 24 -4.55 -3.36 12.91
N LEU A 25 -5.58 -3.94 13.52
CA LEU A 25 -6.00 -3.60 14.89
C LEU A 25 -4.89 -3.85 15.90
N ARG A 26 -4.23 -5.01 15.83
CA ARG A 26 -3.06 -5.33 16.67
C ARG A 26 -1.96 -4.28 16.48
N HIS A 27 -1.66 -3.91 15.24
CA HIS A 27 -0.62 -2.92 14.95
C HIS A 27 -0.94 -1.55 15.54
N LEU A 28 -2.20 -1.13 15.43
CA LEU A 28 -2.69 0.11 16.02
C LEU A 28 -2.56 0.09 17.56
N VAL A 29 -3.05 -0.97 18.21
CA VAL A 29 -3.02 -1.11 19.68
C VAL A 29 -1.58 -1.10 20.20
N LEU A 30 -0.68 -1.87 19.59
CA LEU A 30 0.73 -1.91 19.98
C LEU A 30 1.42 -0.55 19.80
N THR A 31 1.10 0.17 18.71
CA THR A 31 1.68 1.50 18.44
C THR A 31 1.22 2.49 19.51
N LEU A 32 -0.07 2.53 19.83
CA LEU A 32 -0.62 3.38 20.89
C LEU A 32 -0.03 3.06 22.26
N TYR A 33 0.08 1.76 22.59
CA TYR A 33 0.68 1.32 23.84
C TYR A 33 2.15 1.73 23.95
N ASN A 34 2.93 1.59 22.87
CA ASN A 34 4.34 1.99 22.84
C ASN A 34 4.51 3.51 23.01
N VAL A 35 3.66 4.31 22.35
CA VAL A 35 3.64 5.76 22.53
C VAL A 35 3.29 6.12 23.97
N TRP A 36 2.25 5.51 24.54
CA TRP A 36 1.84 5.74 25.92
C TRP A 36 2.91 5.37 26.95
N ARG A 37 3.56 4.22 26.77
CA ARG A 37 4.67 3.79 27.63
C ARG A 37 5.88 4.72 27.50
N GLY A 38 6.16 5.21 26.30
CA GLY A 38 7.19 6.22 26.05
C GLY A 38 6.90 7.53 26.79
N MET A 39 5.66 8.03 26.70
CA MET A 39 5.21 9.22 27.42
C MET A 39 5.35 9.10 28.94
N ARG A 40 5.02 7.94 29.51
CA ARG A 40 5.14 7.74 30.97
C ARG A 40 6.59 7.68 31.47
N ARG A 41 7.54 7.33 30.60
CA ARG A 41 8.96 7.23 30.92
C ARG A 41 9.73 8.50 30.62
N ALA A 42 9.24 9.34 29.70
CA ALA A 42 9.81 10.64 29.42
C ALA A 42 9.57 11.59 30.60
N GLY A 43 10.64 12.20 31.12
CA GLY A 43 10.57 13.19 32.20
C GLY A 43 9.89 14.49 31.77
N ASP A 44 9.86 14.77 30.47
CA ASP A 44 9.14 15.88 29.86
C ASP A 44 7.85 15.37 29.19
N LYS A 45 6.70 15.91 29.63
CA LYS A 45 5.36 15.49 29.18
C LYS A 45 4.82 16.33 28.02
N ASN A 46 5.55 17.36 27.59
CA ASN A 46 5.11 18.23 26.50
C ASN A 46 5.43 17.60 25.13
N LEU A 47 4.49 16.79 24.64
CA LEU A 47 4.54 16.36 23.25
C LEU A 47 3.98 17.46 22.33
N PRO A 48 4.75 17.91 21.32
CA PRO A 48 4.23 18.80 20.30
C PRO A 48 3.33 18.02 19.34
N TRP A 49 2.08 17.76 19.74
CA TRP A 49 1.07 17.00 18.98
C TRP A 49 0.92 17.50 17.54
N LYS A 50 0.99 18.83 17.35
CA LYS A 50 0.95 19.46 16.02
C LYS A 50 2.11 18.99 15.14
N THR A 51 3.33 18.95 15.69
CA THR A 51 4.53 18.51 14.96
C THR A 51 4.46 17.02 14.66
N ILE A 52 3.96 16.20 15.59
CA ILE A 52 3.75 14.76 15.38
C ILE A 52 2.76 14.55 14.25
N PHE A 53 1.58 15.19 14.32
CA PHE A 53 0.55 15.08 13.29
C PHE A 53 1.06 15.50 11.91
N ILE A 54 1.73 16.65 11.81
CA ILE A 54 2.30 17.13 10.54
C ILE A 54 3.35 16.13 10.01
N ASN A 55 4.20 15.59 10.88
CA ASN A 55 5.21 14.62 10.47
C ASN A 55 4.59 13.28 10.04
N THR A 56 3.51 12.83 10.69
CA THR A 56 2.74 11.66 10.30
C THR A 56 2.07 11.86 8.94
N MET A 57 1.44 13.02 8.72
CA MET A 57 0.84 13.36 7.41
C MET A 57 1.89 13.46 6.30
N LYS A 58 3.07 14.00 6.60
CA LYS A 58 4.20 14.01 5.66
C LYS A 58 4.69 12.62 5.29
N TRP A 59 4.47 11.60 6.12
CA TRP A 59 4.85 10.22 5.82
C TRP A 59 3.90 9.55 4.82
N LEU A 60 2.66 10.05 4.71
CA LEU A 60 1.67 9.55 3.75
C LEU A 60 2.10 9.80 2.30
N PHE A 61 2.90 10.83 2.07
CA PHE A 61 3.37 11.20 0.74
C PHE A 61 4.87 10.95 0.58
N PRO A 62 5.31 10.17 -0.43
CA PRO A 62 6.70 9.77 -0.62
C PRO A 62 7.62 10.88 -1.20
N PHE A 63 7.40 12.14 -0.84
CA PHE A 63 8.15 13.28 -1.43
C PHE A 63 9.40 13.70 -0.64
N LYS A 64 9.58 13.20 0.59
CA LYS A 64 10.62 13.74 1.49
C LYS A 64 12.06 13.37 1.09
N ASN A 65 12.25 12.27 0.36
CA ASN A 65 13.58 11.70 0.06
C ASN A 65 13.88 11.56 -1.45
N LEU A 66 13.24 12.38 -2.31
CA LEU A 66 13.46 12.33 -3.77
C LEU A 66 14.92 12.60 -4.18
N ASN A 67 15.71 13.27 -3.33
CA ASN A 67 17.01 13.84 -3.71
C ASN A 67 18.15 12.83 -3.88
N ASN A 68 18.13 11.70 -3.16
CA ASN A 68 19.29 10.79 -3.14
C ASN A 68 19.29 9.80 -4.31
N ARG A 69 18.11 9.47 -4.87
CA ARG A 69 17.95 8.53 -6.00
C ARG A 69 16.73 8.94 -6.82
N LEU A 70 16.90 9.99 -7.63
CA LEU A 70 15.80 10.62 -8.37
C LEU A 70 14.99 9.61 -9.19
N TRP A 71 15.66 8.82 -10.04
CA TRP A 71 14.99 7.84 -10.89
C TRP A 71 14.22 6.78 -10.11
N TYR A 72 14.85 6.18 -9.09
CA TYR A 72 14.20 5.19 -8.24
C TYR A 72 12.97 5.77 -7.53
N SER A 73 13.07 7.04 -7.11
CA SER A 73 11.99 7.72 -6.41
C SER A 73 10.82 8.04 -7.34
N ILE A 74 11.09 8.51 -8.56
CA ILE A 74 10.06 8.72 -9.60
C ILE A 74 9.36 7.40 -9.92
N THR A 75 10.12 6.33 -10.16
CA THR A 75 9.55 4.99 -10.41
C THR A 75 8.68 4.54 -9.24
N SER A 76 9.12 4.77 -8.00
CA SER A 76 8.35 4.45 -6.79
C SER A 76 7.05 5.23 -6.73
N VAL A 77 7.08 6.53 -6.98
CA VAL A 77 5.88 7.38 -6.97
C VAL A 77 4.89 6.90 -8.05
N LEU A 78 5.36 6.68 -9.28
CA LEU A 78 4.51 6.20 -10.37
C LEU A 78 3.89 4.83 -10.07
N PHE A 79 4.66 3.92 -9.48
CA PHE A 79 4.17 2.62 -9.03
C PHE A 79 3.03 2.77 -8.00
N HIS A 80 3.21 3.60 -6.97
CA HIS A 80 2.17 3.80 -5.95
C HIS A 80 0.93 4.49 -6.50
N VAL A 81 1.12 5.47 -7.41
CA VAL A 81 -0.01 6.15 -8.07
C VAL A 81 -0.84 5.14 -8.86
N GLY A 82 -0.22 4.31 -9.70
CA GLY A 82 -0.94 3.28 -10.44
C GLY A 82 -1.55 2.19 -9.55
N LEU A 83 -0.77 1.68 -8.58
CA LEU A 83 -1.22 0.66 -7.63
C LEU A 83 -2.45 1.08 -6.83
N ILE A 84 -2.60 2.37 -6.50
CA ILE A 84 -3.72 2.91 -5.72
C ILE A 84 -4.86 3.37 -6.63
N LEU A 85 -4.57 4.17 -7.65
CA LEU A 85 -5.61 4.76 -8.49
C LEU A 85 -6.32 3.73 -9.34
N THR A 86 -5.61 2.74 -9.91
CA THR A 86 -6.22 1.73 -10.78
C THR A 86 -7.35 0.97 -10.07
N PRO A 87 -7.14 0.29 -8.92
CA PRO A 87 -8.22 -0.47 -8.28
C PRO A 87 -9.34 0.42 -7.72
N ILE A 88 -9.06 1.67 -7.30
CA ILE A 88 -10.09 2.59 -6.79
C ILE A 88 -10.97 3.12 -7.91
N PHE A 89 -10.40 3.44 -9.08
CA PHE A 89 -11.12 4.09 -10.17
C PHE A 89 -11.47 3.16 -11.34
N LEU A 90 -11.10 1.88 -11.30
CA LEU A 90 -11.54 0.90 -12.28
C LEU A 90 -13.05 0.68 -12.17
N MET A 91 -13.78 0.82 -13.28
CA MET A 91 -15.24 0.70 -13.32
C MET A 91 -15.75 -0.62 -12.73
N ALA A 92 -15.03 -1.73 -12.91
CA ALA A 92 -15.41 -3.02 -12.34
C ALA A 92 -15.42 -3.01 -10.80
N HIS A 93 -14.47 -2.32 -10.17
CA HIS A 93 -14.44 -2.19 -8.70
C HIS A 93 -15.53 -1.25 -8.20
N ILE A 94 -15.74 -0.13 -8.90
CA ILE A 94 -16.81 0.82 -8.57
C ILE A 94 -18.18 0.13 -8.62
N ALA A 95 -18.43 -0.70 -9.64
CA ALA A 95 -19.67 -1.46 -9.75
C ALA A 95 -19.86 -2.47 -8.60
N LEU A 96 -18.79 -3.01 -8.03
CA LEU A 96 -18.86 -3.86 -6.83
C LEU A 96 -19.24 -3.04 -5.59
N TRP A 97 -18.63 -1.86 -5.43
CA TRP A 97 -18.96 -0.95 -4.32
C TRP A 97 -20.40 -0.46 -4.40
N GLU A 98 -20.87 -0.08 -5.58
CA GLU A 98 -22.24 0.38 -5.79
C GLU A 98 -23.26 -0.70 -5.43
N ARG A 99 -22.99 -1.98 -5.75
CA ARG A 99 -23.84 -3.10 -5.35
C ARG A 99 -23.92 -3.32 -3.83
N VAL A 100 -22.87 -2.98 -3.09
CA VAL A 100 -22.79 -3.23 -1.64
C VAL A 100 -23.21 -2.01 -0.82
N LEU A 101 -22.80 -0.81 -1.24
CA LEU A 101 -22.99 0.45 -0.51
C LEU A 101 -24.11 1.32 -1.09
N GLY A 102 -24.59 1.03 -2.31
CA GLY A 102 -25.64 1.80 -2.98
C GLY A 102 -25.17 3.10 -3.64
N PHE A 103 -23.86 3.40 -3.64
CA PHE A 103 -23.29 4.56 -4.33
C PHE A 103 -21.94 4.21 -4.98
N GLY A 104 -21.65 4.89 -6.09
CA GLY A 104 -20.38 4.83 -6.83
C GLY A 104 -19.83 6.22 -7.12
N TRP A 105 -18.66 6.27 -7.75
CA TRP A 105 -18.00 7.52 -8.16
C TRP A 105 -17.54 7.43 -9.63
N PRO A 106 -17.18 8.55 -10.28
CA PRO A 106 -16.69 8.52 -11.65
C PRO A 106 -15.44 7.64 -11.78
N GLY A 107 -15.49 6.69 -12.70
CA GLY A 107 -14.37 5.80 -13.02
C GLY A 107 -13.46 6.34 -14.11
N LEU A 108 -12.27 5.74 -14.21
CA LEU A 108 -11.35 5.98 -15.32
C LEU A 108 -11.92 5.40 -16.63
N GLY A 109 -11.63 6.06 -17.74
CA GLY A 109 -11.84 5.49 -19.07
C GLY A 109 -10.94 4.27 -19.30
N ARG A 110 -11.40 3.35 -20.16
CA ARG A 110 -10.69 2.08 -20.44
C ARG A 110 -9.21 2.28 -20.78
N SER A 111 -8.90 3.20 -21.70
CA SER A 111 -7.53 3.49 -22.12
C SER A 111 -6.66 4.02 -20.97
N ALA A 112 -7.21 4.87 -20.10
CA ALA A 112 -6.48 5.40 -18.95
C ALA A 112 -6.22 4.32 -17.89
N ALA A 113 -7.20 3.43 -17.66
CA ALA A 113 -7.03 2.28 -16.77
C ALA A 113 -5.95 1.34 -17.31
N ASP A 114 -6.01 0.97 -18.60
CA ASP A 114 -5.02 0.10 -19.24
C ASP A 114 -3.60 0.71 -19.17
N ALA A 115 -3.47 2.01 -19.42
CA ALA A 115 -2.20 2.73 -19.32
C ALA A 115 -1.64 2.73 -17.88
N LEU A 116 -2.48 2.96 -16.87
CA LEU A 116 -2.05 2.93 -15.46
C LEU A 116 -1.68 1.52 -15.01
N THR A 117 -2.40 0.50 -15.47
CA THR A 117 -2.05 -0.91 -15.22
C THR A 117 -0.68 -1.24 -15.78
N LEU A 118 -0.44 -0.94 -17.06
CA LEU A 118 0.86 -1.17 -17.71
C LEU A 118 1.98 -0.38 -17.02
N LEU A 119 1.72 0.88 -16.67
CA LEU A 119 2.65 1.70 -15.91
C LEU A 119 3.00 1.05 -14.56
N THR A 120 2.01 0.53 -13.84
CA THR A 120 2.20 -0.15 -12.55
C THR A 120 3.07 -1.39 -12.70
N VAL A 121 2.81 -2.22 -13.70
CA VAL A 121 3.59 -3.44 -13.97
C VAL A 121 5.05 -3.08 -14.30
N VAL A 122 5.27 -2.18 -15.25
CA VAL A 122 6.62 -1.76 -15.67
C VAL A 122 7.40 -1.16 -14.51
N THR A 123 6.79 -0.23 -13.77
CA THR A 123 7.45 0.44 -12.63
C THR A 123 7.70 -0.54 -11.48
N GLY A 124 6.79 -1.47 -11.21
CA GLY A 124 6.98 -2.52 -10.21
C GLY A 124 8.17 -3.42 -10.52
N ILE A 125 8.31 -3.86 -11.77
CA ILE A 125 9.47 -4.63 -12.23
C ILE A 125 10.76 -3.81 -12.08
N MET A 126 10.76 -2.54 -12.51
CA MET A 126 11.91 -1.65 -12.37
C MET A 126 12.34 -1.46 -10.90
N LEU A 127 11.39 -1.39 -9.96
CA LEU A 127 11.70 -1.27 -8.52
C LEU A 127 12.38 -2.53 -7.97
N ILE A 128 11.93 -3.71 -8.39
CA ILE A 128 12.55 -4.99 -8.00
C ILE A 128 13.98 -5.05 -8.54
N ILE A 129 14.16 -4.76 -9.83
CA ILE A 129 15.47 -4.75 -10.49
C ILE A 129 16.39 -3.73 -9.82
N GLY A 130 15.92 -2.49 -9.60
CA GLY A 130 16.70 -1.44 -8.95
C GLY A 130 17.12 -1.81 -7.53
N ARG A 131 16.24 -2.49 -6.78
CA ARG A 131 16.55 -3.00 -5.44
C ARG A 131 17.56 -4.14 -5.48
N ALA A 132 17.44 -5.05 -6.45
CA ALA A 132 18.38 -6.16 -6.65
C ALA A 132 19.74 -5.71 -7.21
N ALA A 133 19.81 -4.63 -7.99
CA ALA A 133 21.06 -4.13 -8.57
C ALA A 133 21.88 -3.32 -7.55
N SER A 134 21.23 -2.58 -6.66
CA SER A 134 21.92 -1.74 -5.67
C SER A 134 22.46 -2.55 -4.50
N ARG A 135 23.79 -2.51 -4.27
CA ARG A 135 24.44 -3.18 -3.13
C ARG A 135 23.88 -2.71 -1.78
N GLU A 136 23.67 -1.41 -1.63
CA GLU A 136 23.10 -0.81 -0.42
C GLU A 136 21.67 -1.30 -0.18
N SER A 137 20.82 -1.29 -1.23
CA SER A 137 19.43 -1.75 -1.10
C SER A 137 19.36 -3.23 -0.80
N ARG A 138 20.17 -4.07 -1.46
CA ARG A 138 20.24 -5.52 -1.20
C ARG A 138 20.63 -5.82 0.24
N ALA A 139 21.62 -5.11 0.80
CA ALA A 139 22.10 -5.34 2.15
C ALA A 139 21.03 -5.07 3.23
N LEU A 140 20.08 -4.18 2.95
CA LEU A 140 18.98 -3.82 3.86
C LEU A 140 17.68 -4.58 3.59
N SER A 141 17.57 -5.27 2.45
CA SER A 141 16.32 -5.90 2.00
C SER A 141 16.06 -7.21 2.73
N ARG A 142 14.80 -7.42 3.10
CA ARG A 142 14.29 -8.67 3.68
C ARG A 142 13.53 -9.46 2.61
N PHE A 143 13.19 -10.71 2.93
CA PHE A 143 12.41 -11.57 2.01
C PHE A 143 11.12 -10.89 1.50
N GLN A 144 10.37 -10.23 2.40
CA GLN A 144 9.14 -9.51 2.05
C GLN A 144 9.35 -8.41 1.00
N ASP A 145 10.53 -7.78 0.97
CA ASP A 145 10.84 -6.72 0.01
C ASP A 145 10.98 -7.23 -1.43
N TYR A 146 11.21 -8.53 -1.60
CA TYR A 146 11.26 -9.21 -2.90
C TYR A 146 9.99 -10.02 -3.20
N ALA A 147 9.30 -10.50 -2.17
CA ALA A 147 8.11 -11.33 -2.33
C ALA A 147 6.83 -10.51 -2.58
N LEU A 148 6.68 -9.36 -1.90
CA LEU A 148 5.45 -8.56 -1.99
C LEU A 148 5.26 -7.87 -3.36
N PRO A 149 6.28 -7.26 -3.99
CA PRO A 149 6.06 -6.57 -5.26
C PRO A 149 5.55 -7.51 -6.37
N PRO A 150 6.12 -8.71 -6.62
CA PRO A 150 5.54 -9.67 -7.57
C PRO A 150 4.11 -10.06 -7.21
N LEU A 151 3.81 -10.31 -5.93
CA LEU A 151 2.47 -10.67 -5.48
C LEU A 151 1.45 -9.55 -5.79
N LEU A 152 1.85 -8.29 -5.64
CA LEU A 152 1.03 -7.12 -5.97
C LEU A 152 0.85 -6.93 -7.48
N LEU A 153 1.79 -7.41 -8.29
CA LEU A 153 1.72 -7.29 -9.75
C LEU A 153 0.82 -8.34 -10.41
N VAL A 154 0.61 -9.51 -9.79
CA VAL A 154 -0.23 -10.59 -10.35
C VAL A 154 -1.64 -10.14 -10.76
N PRO A 155 -2.39 -9.34 -9.98
CA PRO A 155 -3.74 -8.93 -10.35
C PRO A 155 -3.81 -7.71 -11.30
N PHE A 156 -2.67 -7.20 -11.77
CA PHE A 156 -2.58 -6.09 -12.73
C PHE A 156 -2.24 -6.61 -14.12
#